data_AF-A0A9D5Z9D4-F1
#
_entry.id   AF-A0A9D5Z9D4-F1
#
_cell.length_a   1.000
_cell.length_b   1.000
_cell.length_c   1.000
_cell.angle_alpha   90.00
_cell.angle_beta   90.00
_cell.angle_gamma   90.00
#
_symmetry.space_group_name_H-M   'P 1'
#
loop_
_entity.id
_entity.type
_entity.pdbx_description
1 polymer ?
#
loop_
_entity_poly.entity_id
_entity_poly.type
_entity_poly.pdbx_seq_one_letter_code
_entity_poly.pdbx_strand_id
1 'polypeptide(L)'
;MERVDLNILWPAFMAGMLVLSTHVPLGQQVLQRGIVFIDLALAQLAGLGVIVMVVAGFEPHGWLVQAAACSSALVGALLLTWTQKVWGQMQEALVGTLFVA
;
A
#
# COMPACT_ATOMS: atom_id res chain seq x y z
N MET A 1 32.10 3.50 -27.23
CA MET A 1 30.83 2.77 -27.05
C MET A 1 30.84 2.21 -25.65
N GLU A 2 30.05 2.80 -24.76
CA GLU A 2 29.87 2.36 -23.38
C GLU A 2 29.48 0.88 -23.36
N ARG A 3 30.22 0.05 -22.63
CA ARG A 3 29.90 -1.38 -22.52
C ARG A 3 28.68 -1.50 -21.61
N VAL A 4 27.58 -1.96 -22.16
CA VAL A 4 26.40 -2.31 -21.37
C VAL A 4 26.80 -3.38 -20.37
N ASP A 5 26.77 -3.04 -19.07
CA ASP A 5 27.08 -3.97 -17.98
C ASP A 5 25.90 -4.93 -17.77
N LEU A 6 25.95 -6.06 -18.46
CA LEU A 6 24.93 -7.11 -18.42
C LEU A 6 24.66 -7.63 -17.01
N ASN A 7 25.65 -7.54 -16.11
CA ASN A 7 25.51 -7.92 -14.69
C ASN A 7 24.55 -7.02 -13.90
N ILE A 8 24.32 -5.77 -14.34
CA ILE A 8 23.35 -4.86 -13.74
C ILE A 8 22.01 -4.95 -14.47
N LEU A 9 22.07 -5.07 -15.80
CA LEU A 9 20.89 -5.07 -16.66
C LEU A 9 20.01 -6.31 -16.43
N TRP A 10 20.63 -7.49 -16.29
CA TRP A 10 19.91 -8.74 -16.16
C TRP A 10 19.10 -8.85 -14.86
N PRO A 11 19.66 -8.58 -13.66
CA PRO A 11 18.88 -8.55 -12.42
C PRO A 11 17.77 -7.49 -12.43
N ALA A 12 18.04 -6.29 -12.96
CA ALA A 12 17.03 -5.23 -13.05
C ALA A 12 15.87 -5.64 -13.98
N PHE A 13 16.17 -6.28 -15.11
CA PHE A 13 15.15 -6.80 -16.02
C PHE A 13 14.32 -7.91 -15.36
N MET A 14 14.97 -8.84 -14.64
CA MET A 14 14.27 -9.90 -13.91
C MET A 14 13.36 -9.34 -12.81
N ALA A 15 13.83 -8.35 -12.05
CA ALA A 15 13.02 -7.67 -11.04
C ALA A 15 11.81 -6.99 -11.68
N GLY A 16 12.00 -6.30 -12.82
CA GLY A 16 10.91 -5.70 -13.59
C GLY A 16 9.89 -6.73 -14.07
N MET A 17 10.34 -7.86 -14.63
CA MET A 17 9.47 -8.97 -15.04
C MET A 17 8.67 -9.54 -13.87
N LEU A 18 9.30 -9.71 -12.70
CA LEU A 18 8.64 -10.20 -11.49
C LEU A 18 7.56 -9.21 -11.02
N VAL A 19 7.89 -7.91 -10.95
CA VAL A 19 6.94 -6.86 -10.60
C VAL A 19 5.77 -6.82 -11.58
N LEU A 20 6.01 -6.84 -12.88
CA LEU A 20 4.95 -6.86 -13.89
C LEU A 20 4.05 -8.10 -13.77
N SER A 21 4.64 -9.28 -13.58
CA SER A 21 3.90 -10.53 -13.46
C SER A 21 2.97 -10.58 -12.25
N THR A 22 3.29 -9.83 -11.19
CA THR A 22 2.53 -9.81 -9.95
C THR A 22 1.55 -8.63 -9.89
N HIS A 23 2.01 -7.43 -10.21
CA HIS A 23 1.23 -6.20 -10.02
C HIS A 23 0.22 -5.96 -11.14
N VAL A 24 0.49 -6.38 -12.38
CA VAL A 24 -0.47 -6.19 -13.49
C VAL A 24 -1.74 -7.03 -13.28
N PRO A 25 -1.68 -8.35 -13.00
CA PRO A 25 -2.88 -9.14 -12.75
C PRO A 25 -3.64 -8.68 -11.50
N LEU A 26 -2.93 -8.31 -10.42
CA LEU A 26 -3.55 -7.76 -9.21
C LEU A 26 -4.24 -6.42 -9.50
N GLY A 27 -3.60 -5.52 -10.26
CA GLY A 27 -4.18 -4.25 -10.69
C GLY A 27 -5.44 -4.42 -11.54
N GLN A 28 -5.49 -5.43 -12.42
CA GLN A 28 -6.70 -5.76 -13.17
C GLN A 28 -7.87 -6.15 -12.25
N GLN A 29 -7.61 -6.90 -11.18
CA GLN A 29 -8.65 -7.25 -10.20
C GLN A 29 -9.16 -6.03 -9.42
N VAL A 30 -8.26 -5.10 -9.09
CA VAL A 30 -8.58 -3.83 -8.41
C VAL A 30 -9.47 -2.95 -9.30
N LEU A 31 -9.13 -2.84 -10.60
CA LEU A 31 -9.91 -2.10 -11.59
C LEU A 31 -11.31 -2.70 -11.79
N GLN A 32 -11.42 -4.04 -11.89
CA GLN A 32 -12.72 -4.72 -12.02
C GLN A 32 -13.65 -4.49 -10.82
N ARG A 33 -13.08 -4.24 -9.65
CA ARG A 33 -13.82 -3.99 -8.40
C ARG A 33 -14.06 -2.50 -8.12
N GLY A 34 -13.54 -1.60 -8.95
CA GLY A 34 -13.68 -0.14 -8.78
C GLY A 34 -13.03 0.41 -7.51
N ILE A 35 -11.88 -0.16 -7.10
CA ILE A 35 -11.21 0.15 -5.84
C ILE A 35 -9.76 0.62 -6.03
N VAL A 36 -9.54 1.51 -7.01
CA VAL A 36 -8.18 1.88 -7.47
C VAL A 36 -7.32 2.48 -6.35
N PHE A 37 -7.91 3.29 -5.47
CA PHE A 37 -7.17 4.05 -4.45
C PHE A 37 -6.98 3.32 -3.11
N ILE A 38 -7.50 2.10 -2.94
CA ILE A 38 -7.38 1.38 -1.66
C ILE A 38 -5.91 1.14 -1.27
N ASP A 39 -5.04 0.91 -2.26
CA ASP A 39 -3.62 0.67 -2.02
C ASP A 39 -2.92 1.88 -1.36
N LEU A 40 -3.21 3.09 -1.87
CA LEU A 40 -2.72 4.34 -1.30
C LEU A 40 -3.27 4.58 0.11
N ALA A 41 -4.56 4.32 0.33
CA ALA A 41 -5.21 4.50 1.63
C ALA A 41 -4.63 3.57 2.70
N LEU A 42 -4.35 2.31 2.34
CA LEU A 42 -3.77 1.32 3.23
C LEU A 42 -2.36 1.70 3.66
N ALA A 43 -1.54 2.21 2.73
CA ALA A 43 -0.20 2.70 3.04
C ALA A 43 -0.25 3.86 4.07
N GLN A 44 -1.23 4.75 3.96
CA GLN A 44 -1.41 5.85 4.92
C GLN A 44 -1.88 5.38 6.29
N LEU A 45 -2.80 4.42 6.34
CA LEU A 45 -3.23 3.82 7.61
C LEU A 45 -2.05 3.12 8.31
N ALA A 46 -1.21 2.41 7.57
CA ALA A 46 0.04 1.87 8.12
C ALA A 46 0.95 2.98 8.67
N GLY A 47 1.12 4.07 7.90
CA GLY A 47 1.90 5.25 8.30
C GLY A 47 1.36 5.94 9.55
N LEU A 48 0.03 6.04 9.70
CA LEU A 48 -0.61 6.55 10.91
C LEU A 48 -0.20 5.74 12.14
N GLY A 49 -0.23 4.41 12.05
CA GLY A 49 0.23 3.52 13.12
C GLY A 49 1.70 3.75 13.51
N VAL A 50 2.56 3.97 12.50
CA VAL A 50 3.97 4.34 12.73
C VAL A 50 4.07 5.67 13.47
N ILE A 51 3.38 6.72 12.98
CA ILE A 51 3.42 8.06 13.55
C ILE A 51 2.95 8.05 15.01
N VAL A 52 1.86 7.34 15.31
CA VAL A 52 1.34 7.21 16.68
C VAL A 52 2.40 6.65 17.63
N MET A 53 3.11 5.59 17.24
CA MET A 53 4.14 5.00 18.10
C MET A 53 5.40 5.86 18.19
N VAL A 54 5.81 6.50 17.10
CA VAL A 54 6.97 7.42 17.10
C VAL A 54 6.68 8.62 18.00
N VAL A 55 5.49 9.20 17.93
CA VAL A 55 5.06 10.32 18.81
C VAL A 55 4.94 9.86 20.27
N ALA A 56 4.57 8.61 20.52
CA ALA A 56 4.58 8.01 21.85
C ALA A 56 5.98 7.72 22.41
N GLY A 57 7.05 8.02 21.66
CA GLY A 57 8.44 7.91 22.09
C GLY A 57 9.10 6.55 21.83
N PHE A 58 8.50 5.71 20.98
CA PHE A 58 9.12 4.45 20.57
C PHE A 58 10.12 4.65 19.42
N GLU A 59 11.16 3.81 19.39
CA GLU A 59 12.16 3.78 18.33
C GLU A 59 11.53 3.49 16.95
N PRO A 60 11.77 4.33 15.91
CA PRO A 60 11.10 4.23 14.60
C PRO A 60 11.27 2.87 13.90
N HIS A 61 12.39 2.20 14.12
CA HIS A 61 12.69 0.88 13.54
C HIS A 61 12.47 -0.27 14.53
N GLY A 62 11.83 0.00 15.67
CA GLY A 62 11.49 -0.99 16.67
C GLY A 62 10.39 -1.94 16.21
N TRP A 63 10.44 -3.18 16.67
CA TRP A 63 9.43 -4.21 16.35
C TRP A 63 8.01 -3.80 16.77
N LEU A 64 7.86 -2.99 17.84
CA LEU A 64 6.56 -2.44 18.26
C LEU A 64 5.97 -1.48 17.23
N VAL A 65 6.81 -0.64 16.59
CA VAL A 65 6.36 0.31 15.57
C VAL A 65 5.88 -0.43 14.32
N GLN A 66 6.57 -1.50 13.93
CA GLN A 66 6.13 -2.37 12.83
C GLN A 66 4.83 -3.11 13.17
N ALA A 67 4.69 -3.61 14.40
CA ALA A 67 3.46 -4.24 14.86
C ALA A 67 2.28 -3.26 14.84
N ALA A 68 2.51 -1.99 15.22
CA ALA A 68 1.51 -0.93 15.16
C ALA A 68 1.16 -0.52 13.72
N ALA A 69 2.14 -0.44 12.83
CA ALA A 69 1.91 -0.21 11.41
C ALA A 69 1.02 -1.30 10.81
N CYS A 70 1.35 -2.57 11.10
CA CYS A 70 0.59 -3.73 10.63
C CYS A 70 -0.83 -3.76 11.22
N SER A 71 -0.98 -3.54 12.53
CA SER A 71 -2.31 -3.53 13.16
C SER A 71 -3.17 -2.39 12.65
N SER A 72 -2.60 -1.20 12.46
CA SER A 72 -3.30 -0.04 11.90
C SER A 72 -3.71 -0.29 10.45
N ALA A 73 -2.83 -0.86 9.62
CA ALA A 73 -3.14 -1.25 8.25
C ALA A 73 -4.26 -2.30 8.18
N LEU A 74 -4.24 -3.30 9.06
CA LEU A 74 -5.28 -4.34 9.12
C LEU A 74 -6.64 -3.78 9.55
N VAL A 75 -6.66 -2.93 10.59
CA VAL A 75 -7.88 -2.24 11.01
C VAL A 75 -8.41 -1.35 9.88
N GLY A 76 -7.51 -0.62 9.22
CA GLY A 76 -7.82 0.18 8.05
C GLY A 76 -8.40 -0.64 6.89
N ALA A 77 -7.81 -1.79 6.58
CA ALA A 77 -8.30 -2.72 5.55
C ALA A 77 -9.70 -3.22 5.86
N LEU A 78 -9.97 -3.58 7.12
CA LEU A 78 -11.29 -4.04 7.55
C LEU A 78 -12.34 -2.92 7.43
N LEU A 79 -12.00 -1.69 7.83
CA LEU A 79 -12.88 -0.54 7.68
C LEU A 79 -13.15 -0.20 6.22
N LEU A 80 -12.12 -0.22 5.36
CA LEU A 80 -12.27 0.02 3.92
C LEU A 80 -13.08 -1.09 3.22
N THR A 81 -12.89 -2.35 3.61
CA THR A 81 -13.69 -3.47 3.10
C THR A 81 -15.15 -3.37 3.55
N TRP A 82 -15.39 -2.90 4.77
CA TRP A 82 -16.75 -2.68 5.26
C TRP A 82 -17.44 -1.52 4.55
N THR A 83 -16.75 -0.38 4.38
CA THR A 83 -17.28 0.78 3.62
C THR A 83 -17.51 0.46 2.16
N GLN A 84 -16.70 -0.40 1.53
CA GLN A 84 -16.98 -0.95 0.19
C GLN A 84 -18.34 -1.63 0.10
N LYS A 85 -18.65 -2.45 1.11
CA LYS A 85 -19.88 -3.26 1.11
C LYS A 85 -21.12 -2.38 1.29
N VAL A 86 -21.01 -1.28 2.03
CA VAL A 86 -22.14 -0.38 2.33
C VAL A 86 -22.27 0.76 1.31
N TRP A 87 -21.15 1.35 0.90
CA TRP A 87 -21.08 2.57 0.07
C TRP A 87 -20.15 2.41 -1.14
N GLY A 88 -20.17 1.24 -1.80
CA GLY A 88 -19.28 0.95 -2.93
C GLY A 88 -19.28 2.01 -4.04
N GLN A 89 -20.40 2.71 -4.28
CA GLN A 89 -20.49 3.80 -5.26
C GLN A 89 -19.68 5.05 -4.90
N MET A 90 -19.43 5.30 -3.62
CA MET A 90 -18.74 6.51 -3.11
C MET A 90 -17.37 6.18 -2.51
N GLN A 91 -16.89 4.95 -2.66
CA GLN A 91 -15.71 4.50 -1.96
C GLN A 91 -14.45 5.28 -2.35
N GLU A 92 -14.27 5.62 -3.62
CA GLU A 92 -13.13 6.43 -4.05
C GLU A 92 -13.17 7.85 -3.46
N ALA A 93 -14.37 8.43 -3.29
CA ALA A 93 -14.52 9.72 -2.62
C ALA A 93 -14.18 9.61 -1.12
N LEU A 94 -14.65 8.56 -0.45
CA LEU A 94 -14.31 8.29 0.96
C LEU A 94 -12.80 8.10 1.14
N VAL A 95 -12.16 7.32 0.27
CA VAL A 95 -10.70 7.14 0.26
C VAL A 95 -9.99 8.46 0.00
N GLY A 96 -10.46 9.26 -0.96
CA GLY A 96 -9.91 10.59 -1.24
C GLY A 96 -9.96 11.52 -0.02
N THR A 97 -11.04 11.48 0.76
CA THR A 97 -11.12 12.25 2.00
C THR A 97 -10.19 11.73 3.10
N LEU A 98 -10.00 10.41 3.17
CA LEU A 98 -9.02 9.79 4.09
C LEU A 98 -7.58 10.16 3.70
N PHE A 99 -7.32 10.34 2.40
CA PHE A 99 -5.98 10.62 1.88
C PHE A 99 -5.57 12.09 2.01
N VAL A 100 -6.51 13.03 1.83
CA VAL A 100 -6.26 14.48 1.83
C VAL A 100 -6.22 15.06 3.25
N ALA A 101 -6.88 14.42 4.22
CA ALA A 101 -6.89 14.84 5.62
C ALA A 101 -5.59 14.45 6.35
#